data_AF-A0A926DYW0-F1
#
_entry.id   AF-A0A926DYW0-F1
#
_cell.length_a   1.000
_cell.length_b   1.000
_cell.length_c   1.000
_cell.angle_alpha   90.00
_cell.angle_beta   90.00
_cell.angle_gamma   90.00
#
_symmetry.space_group_name_H-M   'P 1'
#
loop_
_entity.id
_entity.type
_entity.pdbx_description
1 polymer ?
#
loop_
_entity_poly.entity_id
_entity_poly.type
_entity_poly.pdbx_seq_one_letter_code
_entity_poly.pdbx_strand_id
1 'polypeptide(L)'
;MQTLNVLGTPYTITVRKYKEDEAFERESIDGYCDRYLQQIVICDMTTCKGWEYESAEAARSAQRQILRHEIVHAFFDESGLADSSFKVDGPWAKNEELVDWIALQGPKIYAAWQEAGAL
;
A
#
# COMPACT_ATOMS: atom_id res chain seq x y z
N MET A 1 -1.18 -1.87 16.85
CA MET A 1 -0.11 -1.36 15.97
C MET A 1 0.71 -2.56 15.56
N GLN A 2 0.72 -2.89 14.27
CA GLN A 2 1.47 -4.00 13.71
C GLN A 2 2.74 -3.45 13.07
N THR A 3 3.83 -4.21 13.11
CA THR A 3 5.07 -3.88 12.39
C THR A 3 5.29 -4.93 11.32
N LEU A 4 5.74 -4.48 10.14
CA LEU A 4 6.04 -5.31 8.97
C LEU A 4 7.46 -5.01 8.52
N ASN A 5 8.28 -6.02 8.23
CA ASN A 5 9.60 -5.81 7.67
C ASN A 5 9.53 -5.73 6.14
N VAL A 6 9.99 -4.61 5.57
CA VAL A 6 10.08 -4.38 4.13
C VAL A 6 11.55 -4.25 3.76
N LEU A 7 12.09 -5.29 3.10
CA LEU A 7 13.48 -5.35 2.63
C LEU A 7 14.56 -5.03 3.70
N GLY A 8 14.28 -5.31 4.97
CA GLY A 8 15.17 -5.03 6.10
C GLY A 8 14.70 -3.86 6.97
N THR A 9 13.79 -3.03 6.47
CA THR A 9 13.32 -1.81 7.13
C THR A 9 11.97 -2.04 7.82
N PRO A 10 11.81 -1.70 9.12
CA PRO A 10 10.55 -1.90 9.83
C PRO A 10 9.54 -0.78 9.52
N TYR A 11 8.40 -1.15 8.95
CA TYR A 11 7.25 -0.27 8.74
C TYR A 11 6.16 -0.52 9.78
N THR A 12 5.53 0.55 10.25
CA THR A 12 4.37 0.47 11.15
C THR A 12 3.07 0.52 10.35
N ILE A 13 2.10 -0.35 10.65
CA ILE A 13 0.79 -0.36 9.98
C ILE A 13 -0.27 0.15 10.96
N THR A 14 -1.01 1.17 10.53
CA THR A 14 -2.09 1.80 11.31
C THR A 14 -3.35 1.90 10.48
N VAL A 15 -4.49 1.51 11.06
CA VAL A 15 -5.81 1.75 10.49
C VAL A 15 -6.45 2.91 11.25
N ARG A 16 -6.97 3.91 10.53
CA ARG A 16 -7.62 5.10 11.10
C ARG A 16 -9.01 5.27 10.50
N LYS A 17 -9.97 5.79 11.25
CA LYS A 17 -11.27 6.15 10.67
C LYS A 17 -11.10 7.32 9.71
N TYR A 18 -12.02 7.45 8.75
CA TYR A 18 -11.97 8.50 7.73
C TYR A 18 -11.81 9.92 8.30
N LYS A 19 -12.41 10.20 9.47
CA LYS A 19 -12.34 11.51 10.14
C LYS A 19 -11.18 11.67 11.14
N GLU A 20 -10.41 10.62 11.39
CA GLU A 20 -9.25 10.65 12.30
C GLU A 20 -7.95 11.06 11.59
N ASP A 21 -7.93 11.06 10.26
CA ASP A 21 -6.81 11.53 9.46
C ASP A 21 -7.30 12.48 8.37
N GLU A 22 -6.85 13.73 8.42
CA GLU A 22 -7.24 14.75 7.44
C GLU A 22 -6.73 14.46 6.03
N ALA A 23 -5.69 13.64 5.87
CA ALA A 23 -5.11 13.32 4.58
C ALA A 23 -6.12 12.60 3.68
N PHE A 24 -7.01 11.77 4.25
CA PHE A 24 -8.02 11.05 3.47
C PHE A 24 -8.95 12.00 2.72
N GLU A 25 -9.44 13.05 3.40
CA GLU A 25 -10.32 14.04 2.77
C GLU A 25 -9.55 15.06 1.93
N ARG A 26 -8.38 15.52 2.40
CA ARG A 26 -7.58 16.53 1.71
C ARG A 26 -7.03 16.04 0.37
N GLU A 27 -6.52 14.81 0.33
CA GLU A 27 -5.87 14.23 -0.85
C GLU A 27 -6.79 13.29 -1.63
N SER A 28 -8.00 13.02 -1.13
CA SER A 28 -8.94 12.05 -1.71
C SER A 28 -8.32 10.65 -1.88
N ILE A 29 -7.72 10.15 -0.80
CA ILE A 29 -7.04 8.85 -0.72
C ILE A 29 -7.60 7.99 0.41
N ASP A 30 -7.46 6.67 0.28
CA ASP A 30 -7.90 5.71 1.30
C ASP A 30 -6.72 5.03 2.03
N GLY A 31 -5.50 5.40 1.68
CA GLY A 31 -4.28 4.91 2.31
C GLY A 31 -3.06 5.70 1.83
N TYR A 32 -1.96 5.59 2.56
CA TYR A 32 -0.66 6.11 2.16
C TYR A 32 0.50 5.36 2.81
N CYS A 33 1.60 5.26 2.07
CA CYS A 33 2.92 4.90 2.56
C CYS A 33 3.76 6.16 2.75
N ASP A 34 4.18 6.43 3.98
CA ASP A 34 5.11 7.51 4.31
C ASP A 34 6.49 6.91 4.58
N ARG A 35 7.36 7.04 3.57
CA ARG A 35 8.75 6.56 3.59
C ARG A 35 9.68 7.29 4.54
N TYR A 36 9.34 8.50 4.98
CA TYR A 36 10.20 9.25 5.89
C TYR A 36 9.95 8.83 7.33
N LEU A 37 8.69 8.56 7.68
CA LEU A 37 8.29 8.05 8.98
C LEU A 37 8.15 6.54 9.05
N GLN A 38 8.32 5.84 7.92
CA GLN A 38 8.30 4.38 7.83
C GLN A 38 6.96 3.84 8.38
N GLN A 39 5.87 4.42 7.87
CA GLN A 39 4.50 4.11 8.28
C GLN A 39 3.61 3.88 7.07
N ILE A 40 2.71 2.92 7.20
CA ILE A 40 1.62 2.64 6.30
C ILE A 40 0.33 2.94 7.06
N VAL A 41 -0.46 3.87 6.53
CA VAL A 41 -1.73 4.29 7.13
C VAL A 41 -2.85 3.96 6.16
N ILE A 42 -3.88 3.27 6.65
CA ILE A 42 -5.03 2.83 5.86
C ILE A 42 -6.31 3.37 6.48
N CYS A 43 -7.25 3.79 5.66
CA CYS A 43 -8.60 4.15 6.08
C CYS A 43 -9.40 2.90 6.46
N ASP A 44 -10.11 2.95 7.59
CA ASP A 44 -11.20 2.01 7.86
C ASP A 44 -12.33 2.29 6.87
N MET A 45 -12.41 1.47 5.83
CA MET A 45 -13.34 1.66 4.72
C MET A 45 -14.80 1.57 5.15
N THR A 46 -15.11 1.01 6.32
CA THR A 46 -16.48 1.03 6.87
C THR A 46 -16.91 2.42 7.35
N THR A 47 -15.94 3.35 7.48
CA THR A 47 -16.15 4.75 7.86
C THR A 47 -15.87 5.72 6.71
N CYS A 48 -15.44 5.22 5.55
CA CYS A 48 -15.05 6.06 4.42
C CYS A 48 -16.27 6.75 3.80
N LYS A 49 -16.12 8.04 3.52
CA LYS A 49 -17.14 8.86 2.88
C LYS A 49 -17.35 8.35 1.45
N GLY A 50 -18.60 8.11 1.07
CA GLY A 50 -18.97 7.55 -0.23
C GLY A 50 -19.06 6.02 -0.27
N TRP A 51 -18.74 5.34 0.84
CA TRP A 51 -18.86 3.88 0.99
C TRP A 51 -20.02 3.46 1.92
N GLU A 52 -20.90 4.40 2.29
CA GLU A 52 -21.96 4.17 3.29
C GLU A 52 -23.00 3.12 2.87
N TYR A 53 -23.13 2.88 1.56
CA TYR A 53 -24.07 1.91 0.98
C TYR A 53 -23.41 0.56 0.64
N GLU A 54 -22.09 0.48 0.72
CA GLU A 54 -21.37 -0.75 0.45
C GLU A 54 -21.52 -1.74 1.60
N SER A 55 -21.48 -3.03 1.26
CA SER A 55 -21.48 -4.06 2.29
C SER A 55 -20.21 -3.97 3.13
N ALA A 56 -20.30 -4.34 4.41
CA ALA A 56 -19.11 -4.42 5.27
C ALA A 56 -18.05 -5.40 4.72
N GLU A 57 -18.46 -6.40 3.93
CA GLU A 57 -17.54 -7.31 3.25
C GLU A 57 -16.79 -6.63 2.09
N ALA A 58 -17.50 -5.87 1.25
CA ALA A 58 -16.89 -5.09 0.17
C ALA A 58 -15.91 -4.06 0.74
N ALA A 59 -16.29 -3.33 1.79
CA ALA A 59 -15.41 -2.38 2.48
C ALA A 59 -14.14 -3.06 3.02
N ARG A 60 -14.27 -4.21 3.70
CA ARG A 60 -13.10 -4.98 4.17
C ARG A 60 -12.23 -5.49 3.02
N SER A 61 -12.83 -5.89 1.91
CA SER A 61 -12.10 -6.34 0.71
C SER A 61 -11.28 -5.20 0.11
N ALA A 62 -11.89 -4.02 -0.03
CA ALA A 62 -11.22 -2.80 -0.49
C ALA A 62 -10.06 -2.43 0.44
N GLN A 63 -10.29 -2.41 1.76
CA GLN A 63 -9.25 -2.11 2.75
C GLN A 63 -8.05 -3.05 2.63
N ARG A 64 -8.26 -4.37 2.41
CA ARG A 64 -7.15 -5.32 2.19
C ARG A 64 -6.40 -5.01 0.90
N GLN A 65 -7.10 -4.65 -0.18
CA GLN A 65 -6.46 -4.26 -1.44
C GLN A 65 -5.63 -2.98 -1.29
N ILE A 66 -6.13 -1.97 -0.59
CA ILE A 66 -5.41 -0.72 -0.32
C ILE A 66 -4.16 -1.03 0.53
N LEU A 67 -4.27 -1.87 1.56
CA LEU A 67 -3.11 -2.29 2.34
C LEU A 67 -2.05 -2.99 1.48
N ARG A 68 -2.45 -3.87 0.55
CA ARG A 68 -1.51 -4.49 -0.40
C ARG A 68 -0.83 -3.43 -1.27
N HIS A 69 -1.58 -2.43 -1.72
CA HIS A 69 -1.08 -1.33 -2.55
C HIS A 69 -0.02 -0.50 -1.83
N GLU A 70 -0.28 -0.08 -0.58
CA GLU A 70 0.69 0.70 0.18
C GLU A 70 1.92 -0.11 0.59
N ILE A 71 1.78 -1.42 0.85
CA ILE A 71 2.94 -2.31 1.05
C ILE A 71 3.81 -2.33 -0.22
N VAL A 72 3.21 -2.35 -1.41
CA VAL A 72 3.98 -2.29 -2.66
C VAL A 72 4.71 -0.96 -2.81
N HIS A 73 4.12 0.17 -2.40
CA HIS A 73 4.82 1.45 -2.32
C HIS A 73 6.06 1.39 -1.40
N ALA A 74 5.92 0.81 -0.21
CA ALA A 74 7.06 0.60 0.69
C ALA A 74 8.19 -0.23 0.03
N PHE A 75 7.86 -1.28 -0.72
CA PHE A 75 8.86 -2.07 -1.45
C PHE A 75 9.56 -1.26 -2.55
N PHE A 76 8.85 -0.35 -3.24
CA PHE A 76 9.46 0.54 -4.23
C PHE A 76 10.40 1.57 -3.59
N ASP A 77 10.03 2.11 -2.44
CA ASP A 77 10.86 3.06 -1.68
C ASP A 77 12.16 2.39 -1.22
N GLU A 78 12.05 1.23 -0.57
CA GLU A 78 13.21 0.51 -0.01
C GLU A 78 14.07 -0.17 -1.09
N SER A 79 13.55 -0.37 -2.31
CA SER A 79 14.36 -0.78 -3.46
C SER A 79 14.92 0.39 -4.27
N GLY A 80 14.64 1.65 -3.87
CA GLY A 80 15.08 2.86 -4.55
C GLY A 80 14.39 3.15 -5.89
N LEU A 81 13.43 2.31 -6.31
CA LEU A 81 12.72 2.47 -7.58
C LEU A 81 11.73 3.65 -7.55
N ALA A 82 11.22 4.02 -6.37
CA ALA A 82 10.36 5.20 -6.23
C ALA A 82 11.02 6.48 -6.75
N ASP A 83 12.35 6.63 -6.55
CA ASP A 83 13.10 7.81 -7.00
C ASP A 83 13.88 7.59 -8.30
N SER A 84 14.31 6.35 -8.56
CA SER A 84 15.27 6.05 -9.63
C SER A 84 14.63 5.44 -10.88
N SER A 85 13.35 5.06 -10.82
CA SER A 85 12.65 4.53 -12.00
C SER A 85 12.54 5.61 -13.08
N PHE A 86 12.75 5.20 -14.32
CA PHE A 86 12.61 6.10 -15.46
C PHE A 86 11.13 6.25 -15.83
N LYS A 87 10.79 7.39 -16.44
CA LYS A 87 9.47 7.54 -17.07
C LYS A 87 9.36 6.52 -18.20
N VAL A 88 8.41 5.59 -18.08
CA VAL A 88 8.19 4.60 -19.12
C VAL A 88 7.70 5.27 -20.40
N ASP A 89 8.45 5.10 -21.50
CA ASP A 89 8.02 5.45 -22.84
C ASP A 89 7.44 4.22 -23.53
N GLY A 90 6.14 4.25 -23.81
CA GLY A 90 5.40 3.11 -24.35
C GLY A 90 4.65 2.27 -23.30
N PRO A 91 4.27 1.02 -23.64
CA PRO A 91 3.44 0.20 -22.76
C PRO A 91 4.19 -0.23 -21.50
N TRP A 92 3.71 0.18 -20.33
CA TRP A 92 4.29 -0.21 -19.03
C TRP A 92 4.43 -1.73 -18.85
N ALA A 93 3.52 -2.51 -19.45
CA ALA A 93 3.55 -3.97 -19.41
C ALA A 93 4.73 -4.60 -20.17
N LYS A 94 5.51 -3.81 -20.93
CA LYS A 94 6.74 -4.24 -21.62
C LYS A 94 8.01 -3.66 -20.98
N ASN A 95 7.89 -3.04 -19.80
CA ASN A 95 9.05 -2.58 -19.06
C ASN A 95 9.69 -3.77 -18.32
N GLU A 96 10.78 -4.30 -18.86
CA GLU A 96 11.50 -5.45 -18.29
C GLU A 96 12.07 -5.17 -16.88
N GLU A 97 12.42 -3.92 -16.54
CA GLU A 97 12.84 -3.56 -15.16
C GLU A 97 11.71 -3.85 -14.17
N LEU A 98 10.48 -3.46 -14.50
CA LEU A 98 9.32 -3.71 -13.65
C LEU A 98 8.95 -5.19 -13.63
N VAL A 99 9.06 -5.90 -14.77
CA VAL A 99 8.78 -7.35 -14.85
C VAL A 99 9.75 -8.13 -13.97
N ASP A 100 11.07 -7.88 -14.11
CA ASP A 100 12.09 -8.54 -13.30
C ASP A 100 11.96 -8.17 -11.81
N TRP A 101 11.64 -6.90 -11.50
CA TRP A 101 11.40 -6.49 -10.13
C TRP A 101 10.21 -7.23 -9.50
N ILE A 102 9.09 -7.37 -10.22
CA ILE A 102 7.94 -8.16 -9.75
C ILE A 102 8.35 -9.62 -9.53
N ALA A 103 9.11 -10.22 -10.44
CA ALA A 103 9.55 -11.61 -10.30
C ALA A 103 10.46 -11.82 -9.08
N LEU A 104 11.36 -10.87 -8.81
CA LEU A 104 12.31 -10.93 -7.71
C LEU A 104 11.69 -10.57 -6.34
N GLN A 105 10.83 -9.55 -6.29
CA GLN A 105 10.20 -9.10 -5.05
C GLN A 105 8.90 -9.83 -4.75
N GLY A 106 8.22 -10.39 -5.75
CA GLY A 106 6.90 -11.01 -5.64
C GLY A 106 6.74 -11.99 -4.47
N PRO A 107 7.65 -12.96 -4.26
CA PRO A 107 7.58 -13.86 -3.11
C PRO A 107 7.67 -13.13 -1.75
N LYS A 108 8.46 -12.06 -1.66
CA LYS A 108 8.61 -11.26 -0.45
C LYS A 108 7.39 -10.38 -0.20
N ILE A 109 6.87 -9.77 -1.25
CA ILE A 109 5.64 -8.97 -1.22
C ILE A 109 4.47 -9.85 -0.79
N TYR A 110 4.35 -11.05 -1.35
CA TYR A 110 3.29 -12.00 -0.97
C TYR A 110 3.39 -12.42 0.50
N ALA A 111 4.60 -12.73 0.98
CA ALA A 111 4.84 -13.02 2.39
C ALA A 111 4.45 -11.83 3.29
N ALA A 112 4.80 -10.61 2.88
CA ALA A 112 4.44 -9.39 3.59
C ALA A 112 2.92 -9.16 3.64
N TRP A 113 2.20 -9.42 2.54
CA TRP A 113 0.74 -9.38 2.52
C TRP A 113 0.12 -10.40 3.45
N GLN A 114 0.67 -11.62 3.51
CA GLN A 114 0.20 -12.65 4.42
C GLN A 114 0.41 -12.25 5.89
N GLU A 115 1.61 -11.74 6.22
CA GLU A 115 1.94 -11.25 7.55
C GLU A 115 1.02 -10.10 7.98
N ALA A 116 0.76 -9.17 7.07
CA ALA A 116 -0.15 -8.03 7.28
C ALA A 116 -1.64 -8.41 7.31
N GLY A 117 -2.00 -9.68 7.10
CA GLY A 117 -3.41 -10.11 7.01
C GLY A 117 -4.16 -9.50 5.83
N ALA A 118 -3.43 -9.18 4.75
CA ALA A 118 -3.91 -8.43 3.59
C ALA A 118 -4.27 -9.31 2.38
N LEU A 119 -4.30 -10.64 2.52
CA LEU A 119 -4.69 -11.56 1.43
C LEU A 119 -6.21 -11.56 1.17
#